data_AF-A0L1Z2-F1
#
_entry.id   AF-A0L1Z2-F1
#
_cell.length_a   1.000
_cell.length_b   1.000
_cell.length_c   1.000
_cell.angle_alpha   90.00
_cell.angle_beta   90.00
_cell.angle_gamma   90.00
#
_symmetry.space_group_name_H-M   'P 1'
#
loop_
_entity.id
_entity.type
_entity.pdbx_description
1 polymer ?
#
loop_
_entity_poly.entity_id
_entity_poly.type
_entity_poly.pdbx_seq_one_letter_code
_entity_poly.pdbx_strand_id
1 'polypeptide(L)'
;MKVVVVFILIAIGVFLFRRAQRLAKEEQEAMMAKKSTEKTRDTSASPDEAEPTPDLAPSATNESEAAAAKAPEVELMPRDVEPASRVELSEDIIDVEIPATTHDENVIILADTHAADADKDSAIPEDDVLVIKASEVKEDPVVDVPVKAKESVESSPEVASTPLAKDESLAALGSWANVTLERAVEEYQSADTALARYNALQNVIAECYKQRKSTEYLAYGAALHGLYLALFHSANTEKPKELELKTPGFMQLATLLNDTQDFDKAIALCQEAIKLGLTDGTVTGFEGRISRIEKAQAKATTA
;
A
#
# COMPACT_ATOMS: atom_id res chain seq x y z
N MET A 1 -30.12 -22.83 -16.34
CA MET A 1 -28.84 -22.07 -16.38
C MET A 1 -28.93 -20.81 -17.24
N LYS A 2 -28.86 -20.88 -18.59
CA LYS A 2 -28.77 -19.68 -19.47
C LYS A 2 -29.70 -18.50 -19.11
N VAL A 3 -30.98 -18.76 -18.84
CA VAL A 3 -31.97 -17.74 -18.43
C VAL A 3 -31.57 -16.96 -17.15
N VAL A 4 -30.97 -17.64 -16.16
CA VAL A 4 -30.53 -17.02 -14.89
C VAL A 4 -29.39 -16.05 -15.12
N VAL A 5 -28.46 -16.38 -16.03
CA VAL A 5 -27.34 -15.49 -16.40
C VAL A 5 -27.85 -14.19 -17.02
N VAL A 6 -28.88 -14.26 -17.86
CA VAL A 6 -29.52 -13.06 -18.45
C VAL A 6 -30.14 -12.17 -17.37
N PHE A 7 -30.84 -12.73 -16.38
CA PHE A 7 -31.37 -11.94 -15.26
C PHE A 7 -30.29 -11.29 -14.40
N ILE A 8 -29.16 -11.98 -14.16
CA ILE A 8 -28.01 -11.41 -13.44
C ILE A 8 -27.41 -10.23 -14.21
N LEU A 9 -27.21 -10.35 -15.54
CA LEU A 9 -26.69 -9.28 -16.38
C LEU A 9 -27.62 -8.05 -16.40
N ILE A 10 -28.94 -8.26 -16.47
CA ILE A 10 -29.94 -7.18 -16.37
C ILE A 10 -29.86 -6.49 -14.99
N ALA A 11 -29.76 -7.26 -13.90
CA ALA A 11 -29.64 -6.70 -12.54
C ALA A 11 -28.36 -5.85 -12.37
N ILE A 12 -27.23 -6.33 -12.89
CA ILE A 12 -25.96 -5.58 -12.90
C ILE A 12 -26.10 -4.28 -13.71
N GLY A 13 -26.70 -4.33 -14.92
CA GLY A 13 -26.94 -3.15 -15.74
C GLY A 13 -27.79 -2.08 -15.04
N VAL A 14 -28.91 -2.49 -14.40
CA VAL A 14 -29.77 -1.58 -13.63
C VAL A 14 -29.06 -1.01 -12.40
N PHE A 15 -28.21 -1.80 -11.73
CA PHE A 15 -27.40 -1.35 -10.59
C PHE A 15 -26.36 -0.30 -11.01
N LEU A 16 -25.60 -0.55 -12.08
CA LEU A 16 -24.61 0.38 -12.62
C LEU A 16 -25.26 1.69 -13.10
N PHE A 17 -26.40 1.60 -13.79
CA PHE A 17 -27.18 2.77 -14.21
C PHE A 17 -27.64 3.62 -13.01
N ARG A 18 -28.17 2.99 -11.96
CA ARG A 18 -28.55 3.70 -10.70
C ARG A 18 -27.34 4.28 -9.97
N ARG A 19 -26.16 3.67 -10.03
CA ARG A 19 -24.92 4.22 -9.47
C ARG A 19 -24.46 5.46 -10.23
N ALA A 20 -24.48 5.43 -11.56
CA ALA A 20 -24.15 6.58 -12.40
C ALA A 20 -25.13 7.76 -12.18
N GLN A 21 -26.43 7.49 -12.08
CA GLN A 21 -27.44 8.52 -11.79
C GLN A 21 -27.25 9.20 -10.43
N ARG A 22 -26.72 8.50 -9.42
CA ARG A 22 -26.39 9.13 -8.12
C ARG A 22 -25.22 10.09 -8.24
N LEU A 23 -24.12 9.65 -8.85
CA LEU A 23 -22.91 10.47 -9.05
C LEU A 23 -23.23 11.75 -9.83
N ALA A 24 -23.95 11.65 -10.94
CA ALA A 24 -24.35 12.81 -11.74
C ALA A 24 -25.27 13.81 -10.99
N LYS A 25 -26.05 13.34 -10.01
CA LYS A 25 -26.90 14.20 -9.17
C LYS A 25 -26.09 14.88 -8.07
N GLU A 26 -25.15 14.16 -7.46
CA GLU A 26 -24.22 14.65 -6.44
C GLU A 26 -23.31 15.76 -7.02
N GLU A 27 -22.81 15.58 -8.26
CA GLU A 27 -22.07 16.62 -8.99
C GLU A 27 -22.91 17.87 -9.28
N GLN A 28 -24.17 17.72 -9.72
CA GLN A 28 -25.06 18.86 -9.95
C GLN A 28 -25.38 19.62 -8.66
N GLU A 29 -25.61 18.92 -7.55
CA GLU A 29 -25.86 19.54 -6.24
C GLU A 29 -24.62 20.28 -5.73
N ALA A 30 -23.41 19.72 -5.91
CA ALA A 30 -22.16 20.38 -5.59
C ALA A 30 -21.91 21.65 -6.44
N MET A 31 -22.31 21.65 -7.72
CA MET A 31 -22.21 22.84 -8.59
C MET A 31 -23.21 23.95 -8.18
N MET A 32 -24.44 23.59 -7.80
CA MET A 32 -25.44 24.58 -7.34
C MET A 32 -25.11 25.17 -5.96
N ALA A 33 -24.52 24.37 -5.06
CA ALA A 33 -24.04 24.84 -3.77
C ALA A 33 -22.98 25.95 -3.92
N LYS A 34 -21.91 25.69 -4.70
CA LYS A 34 -20.83 26.66 -4.92
C LYS A 34 -21.33 27.99 -5.51
N LYS A 35 -22.22 27.91 -6.52
CA LYS A 35 -22.81 29.09 -7.17
C LYS A 35 -23.67 29.96 -6.24
N SER A 36 -24.07 29.44 -5.08
CA SER A 36 -24.85 30.16 -4.06
C SER A 36 -23.98 30.87 -3.02
N THR A 37 -22.73 30.45 -2.81
CA THR A 37 -21.81 31.04 -1.82
C THR A 37 -21.04 32.25 -2.37
N GLU A 38 -20.76 32.29 -3.67
CA GLU A 38 -19.90 33.29 -4.30
C GLU A 38 -20.57 34.69 -4.43
N LYS A 39 -21.91 34.76 -4.43
CA LYS A 39 -22.66 35.98 -4.75
C LYS A 39 -22.88 36.96 -3.57
N THR A 40 -22.15 36.80 -2.46
CA THR A 40 -22.40 37.56 -1.22
C THR A 40 -21.13 38.19 -0.62
N ARG A 41 -20.03 38.27 -1.38
CA ARG A 41 -18.75 38.82 -0.88
C ARG A 41 -18.10 39.83 -1.83
N ASP A 42 -18.84 40.87 -2.19
CA ASP A 42 -18.25 42.14 -2.64
C ASP A 42 -19.20 43.32 -2.37
N THR A 43 -18.87 44.13 -1.36
CA THR A 43 -19.23 45.54 -1.09
C THR A 43 -19.32 45.79 0.42
N SER A 44 -18.21 46.21 1.03
CA SER A 44 -18.18 47.28 2.03
C SER A 44 -16.72 47.70 2.31
N ALA A 45 -16.47 48.99 2.43
CA ALA A 45 -15.14 49.53 2.78
C ALA A 45 -15.10 50.01 4.25
N SER A 46 -13.89 50.09 4.80
CA SER A 46 -13.53 50.78 6.06
C SER A 46 -13.44 52.31 5.87
N PRO A 47 -13.13 53.13 6.90
CA PRO A 47 -12.81 52.85 8.32
C PRO A 47 -13.80 53.57 9.30
N ASP A 48 -13.62 53.76 10.62
CA ASP A 48 -12.52 53.50 11.59
C ASP A 48 -13.13 52.95 12.94
N GLU A 49 -12.82 53.26 14.22
CA GLU A 49 -11.92 54.21 14.92
C GLU A 49 -11.56 53.73 16.36
N ALA A 50 -10.33 54.02 16.81
CA ALA A 50 -9.81 54.20 18.21
C ALA A 50 -10.05 53.19 19.38
N GLU A 51 -8.94 52.93 20.10
CA GLU A 51 -8.80 52.48 21.53
C GLU A 51 -9.17 53.62 22.54
N PRO A 52 -9.33 53.44 23.89
CA PRO A 52 -8.55 52.53 24.77
C PRO A 52 -9.24 51.90 26.03
N THR A 53 -8.41 51.20 26.82
CA THR A 53 -8.59 50.72 28.22
C THR A 53 -8.38 51.89 29.25
N PRO A 54 -8.48 51.75 30.61
CA PRO A 54 -8.46 50.53 31.45
C PRO A 54 -9.31 50.49 32.76
N ASP A 55 -9.09 49.43 33.55
CA ASP A 55 -8.84 49.42 35.03
C ASP A 55 -9.89 48.88 36.05
N LEU A 56 -9.32 48.39 37.16
CA LEU A 56 -9.85 48.05 38.51
C LEU A 56 -10.76 46.83 38.76
N ALA A 57 -10.44 46.16 39.88
CA ALA A 57 -11.22 45.18 40.66
C ALA A 57 -11.20 45.67 42.15
N PRO A 58 -11.55 44.91 43.21
CA PRO A 58 -12.22 43.60 43.34
C PRO A 58 -13.38 43.65 44.40
N SER A 59 -13.64 42.52 45.09
CA SER A 59 -14.42 42.39 46.36
C SER A 59 -15.96 42.28 46.25
N ALA A 60 -16.73 41.64 47.17
CA ALA A 60 -16.66 40.33 47.86
C ALA A 60 -17.91 40.17 48.80
N THR A 61 -18.12 38.97 49.38
CA THR A 61 -18.79 38.72 50.69
C THR A 61 -20.33 38.52 50.74
N ASN A 62 -20.76 37.28 51.08
CA ASN A 62 -21.90 36.87 51.94
C ASN A 62 -23.38 37.11 51.49
N GLU A 63 -24.43 36.45 52.05
CA GLU A 63 -24.57 35.38 53.07
C GLU A 63 -25.89 34.57 52.96
N SER A 64 -25.92 33.37 53.57
CA SER A 64 -27.11 32.62 54.10
C SER A 64 -28.23 32.17 53.10
N GLU A 65 -29.13 31.21 53.38
CA GLU A 65 -29.57 30.57 54.62
C GLU A 65 -30.19 29.15 54.42
N ALA A 66 -29.92 28.20 55.35
CA ALA A 66 -30.66 26.99 55.81
C ALA A 66 -31.47 26.05 54.83
N ALA A 67 -31.86 24.80 55.16
CA ALA A 67 -31.91 24.10 56.46
C ALA A 67 -31.88 22.54 56.36
N ALA A 68 -31.66 21.89 57.52
CA ALA A 68 -32.28 20.62 57.98
C ALA A 68 -31.91 19.24 57.38
N ALA A 69 -30.79 18.69 57.88
CA ALA A 69 -30.70 17.43 58.65
C ALA A 69 -31.25 16.07 58.10
N LYS A 70 -30.32 15.11 57.96
CA LYS A 70 -30.30 13.87 58.78
C LYS A 70 -28.94 13.14 58.75
N ALA A 71 -28.67 12.37 59.80
CA ALA A 71 -27.53 11.47 59.99
C ALA A 71 -28.07 10.02 60.18
N PRO A 72 -27.25 8.93 60.27
CA PRO A 72 -25.79 8.90 60.45
C PRO A 72 -25.01 7.88 59.57
N GLU A 73 -23.71 7.75 59.89
CA GLU A 73 -22.91 6.51 59.82
C GLU A 73 -22.45 5.98 58.45
N VAL A 74 -21.16 6.21 58.14
CA VAL A 74 -20.10 5.16 57.98
C VAL A 74 -18.74 5.87 57.80
N GLU A 75 -17.70 5.40 58.48
CA GLU A 75 -16.32 5.86 58.26
C GLU A 75 -15.72 5.25 56.99
N LEU A 76 -15.30 6.09 56.03
CA LEU A 76 -14.22 5.78 55.10
C LEU A 76 -13.43 7.05 54.79
N MET A 77 -12.12 7.05 55.07
CA MET A 77 -11.26 8.20 54.84
C MET A 77 -10.94 8.37 53.35
N PRO A 78 -11.11 9.58 52.77
CA PRO A 78 -10.40 9.95 51.55
C PRO A 78 -8.89 9.88 51.80
N ARG A 79 -8.16 9.23 50.90
CA ARG A 79 -6.70 9.14 50.96
C ARG A 79 -6.11 10.23 50.07
N ASP A 80 -5.43 11.19 50.66
CA ASP A 80 -4.67 12.18 49.90
C ASP A 80 -3.63 11.49 49.01
N VAL A 81 -3.54 11.96 47.76
CA VAL A 81 -2.52 11.59 46.79
C VAL A 81 -2.05 12.87 46.12
N GLU A 82 -0.80 13.25 46.37
CA GLU A 82 -0.19 14.46 45.82
C GLU A 82 0.00 14.35 44.30
N PRO A 83 -0.34 15.38 43.50
CA PRO A 83 -0.05 15.41 42.08
C PRO A 83 1.45 15.72 41.85
N ALA A 84 2.25 14.67 41.65
CA ALA A 84 3.68 14.81 41.45
C ALA A 84 4.06 15.39 40.06
N SER A 85 4.97 16.36 40.08
CA SER A 85 5.92 16.70 39.01
C SER A 85 5.37 16.88 37.57
N ARG A 86 4.89 18.09 37.27
CA ARG A 86 4.80 18.58 35.88
C ARG A 86 6.23 18.84 35.37
N VAL A 87 6.76 17.92 34.56
CA VAL A 87 8.01 18.14 33.83
C VAL A 87 7.74 19.12 32.68
N GLU A 88 8.46 20.23 32.65
CA GLU A 88 8.47 21.13 31.49
C GLU A 88 9.45 20.59 30.45
N LEU A 89 8.96 20.38 29.23
CA LEU A 89 9.78 20.02 28.08
C LEU A 89 9.93 21.28 27.21
N SER A 90 11.16 21.78 27.09
CA SER A 90 11.47 22.93 26.24
C SER A 90 11.58 22.49 24.77
N GLU A 91 10.62 22.91 23.95
CA GLU A 91 10.69 22.72 22.49
C GLU A 91 11.55 23.82 21.85
N ASP A 92 12.81 23.50 21.56
CA ASP A 92 13.67 24.35 20.72
C ASP A 92 13.15 24.32 19.27
N ILE A 93 12.44 25.38 18.88
CA ILE A 93 11.94 25.56 17.51
C ILE A 93 13.12 25.99 16.62
N ILE A 94 13.64 25.05 15.84
CA ILE A 94 14.65 25.32 14.80
C ILE A 94 13.93 25.82 13.55
N ASP A 95 13.89 27.14 13.38
CA ASP A 95 13.42 27.76 12.14
C ASP A 95 14.41 27.47 10.99
N VAL A 96 13.97 26.71 9.99
CA VAL A 96 14.74 26.41 8.77
C VAL A 96 14.04 27.03 7.57
N GLU A 97 14.51 28.22 7.20
CA GLU A 97 14.04 28.95 6.04
C GLU A 97 14.41 28.22 4.73
N ILE A 98 13.42 27.64 4.05
CA ILE A 98 13.61 26.96 2.75
C ILE A 98 13.14 27.89 1.63
N PRO A 99 14.05 28.52 0.84
CA PRO A 99 13.67 29.38 -0.26
C PRO A 99 13.07 28.57 -1.43
N ALA A 100 11.84 28.89 -1.81
CA ALA A 100 11.14 28.25 -2.92
C ALA A 100 11.62 28.80 -4.27
N THR A 101 12.45 28.05 -4.99
CA THR A 101 12.88 28.40 -6.35
C THR A 101 11.84 27.97 -7.39
N THR A 102 11.08 28.92 -7.93
CA THR A 102 10.20 28.71 -9.08
C THR A 102 11.02 28.54 -10.36
N HIS A 103 10.87 27.40 -11.04
CA HIS A 103 11.48 27.13 -12.34
C HIS A 103 10.39 27.04 -13.42
N ASP A 104 10.12 28.16 -14.09
CA ASP A 104 9.29 28.19 -15.29
C ASP A 104 10.14 27.85 -16.52
N GLU A 105 9.97 26.66 -17.08
CA GLU A 105 10.53 26.30 -18.40
C GLU A 105 9.42 26.25 -19.46
N ASN A 106 9.52 27.15 -20.45
CA ASN A 106 8.56 27.26 -21.55
C ASN A 106 8.66 26.07 -22.51
N VAL A 107 7.66 25.19 -22.52
CA VAL A 107 7.50 24.19 -23.59
C VAL A 107 6.89 24.85 -24.83
N ILE A 108 7.69 25.02 -25.88
CA ILE A 108 7.27 25.59 -27.16
C ILE A 108 6.49 24.53 -27.96
N ILE A 109 5.19 24.76 -28.16
CA ILE A 109 4.35 23.90 -29.03
C ILE A 109 4.50 24.37 -30.47
N LEU A 110 5.33 23.67 -31.24
CA LEU A 110 5.36 23.74 -32.70
C LEU A 110 4.17 22.95 -33.26
N ALA A 111 3.07 23.66 -33.54
CA ALA A 111 1.95 23.12 -34.31
C ALA A 111 2.18 23.44 -35.80
N ASP A 112 2.63 22.44 -36.57
CA ASP A 112 2.74 22.54 -38.02
C ASP A 112 1.63 21.69 -38.67
N THR A 113 0.66 22.35 -39.30
CA THR A 113 -0.50 21.71 -39.91
C THR A 113 -0.57 22.06 -41.39
N HIS A 114 -0.07 21.16 -42.23
CA HIS A 114 -0.26 21.24 -43.68
C HIS A 114 -1.11 20.07 -44.18
N ALA A 115 -2.26 20.41 -44.76
CA ALA A 115 -3.08 19.49 -45.55
C ALA A 115 -2.86 19.76 -47.04
N ALA A 116 -2.81 18.72 -47.87
CA ALA A 116 -3.21 18.73 -49.27
C ALA A 116 -3.32 17.30 -49.83
N ASP A 117 -4.22 17.17 -50.78
CA ASP A 117 -4.71 16.03 -51.56
C ASP A 117 -3.65 15.19 -52.33
N ALA A 118 -3.98 13.92 -52.63
CA ALA A 118 -4.14 13.42 -54.02
C ALA A 118 -4.44 11.90 -54.11
N ASP A 119 -5.18 11.49 -55.16
CA ASP A 119 -5.45 10.09 -55.53
C ASP A 119 -4.23 9.31 -56.05
N LYS A 120 -4.18 7.97 -55.80
CA LYS A 120 -4.32 6.93 -56.86
C LYS A 120 -4.22 5.47 -56.40
N ASP A 121 -5.26 4.70 -56.75
CA ASP A 121 -5.27 3.50 -57.63
C ASP A 121 -4.08 2.50 -57.67
N SER A 122 -4.45 1.20 -57.81
CA SER A 122 -3.64 0.03 -58.23
C SER A 122 -2.57 -0.51 -57.27
N ALA A 123 -2.22 -1.81 -57.24
CA ALA A 123 -2.88 -3.04 -57.75
C ALA A 123 -2.24 -4.30 -57.08
N ILE A 124 -2.84 -5.48 -57.24
CA ILE A 124 -2.32 -6.80 -56.78
C ILE A 124 -1.51 -7.47 -57.91
N PRO A 125 -0.29 -7.96 -57.64
CA PRO A 125 0.04 -9.40 -57.75
C PRO A 125 0.81 -9.88 -56.49
N GLU A 126 0.77 -11.11 -55.97
CA GLU A 126 0.57 -12.49 -56.49
C GLU A 126 1.75 -13.10 -57.29
N ASP A 127 2.11 -14.32 -56.89
CA ASP A 127 2.85 -15.40 -57.60
C ASP A 127 4.40 -15.45 -57.69
N ASP A 128 4.88 -16.66 -58.04
CA ASP A 128 6.24 -17.24 -58.15
C ASP A 128 7.10 -17.27 -56.85
N VAL A 129 7.34 -18.39 -56.13
CA VAL A 129 7.54 -19.85 -56.43
C VAL A 129 8.99 -20.20 -56.85
N LEU A 130 9.41 -21.47 -56.63
CA LEU A 130 10.70 -22.13 -56.98
C LEU A 130 11.90 -21.85 -56.03
N VAL A 131 12.86 -22.77 -55.76
CA VAL A 131 12.86 -24.25 -55.88
C VAL A 131 13.91 -24.92 -54.95
N ILE A 132 13.60 -26.18 -54.60
CA ILE A 132 14.44 -27.31 -54.12
C ILE A 132 15.98 -27.17 -54.22
N LYS A 133 16.71 -27.48 -53.13
CA LYS A 133 17.81 -28.47 -53.16
C LYS A 133 18.20 -29.09 -51.81
N ALA A 134 18.59 -30.36 -51.85
CA ALA A 134 19.16 -31.15 -50.76
C ALA A 134 20.43 -31.86 -51.25
N SER A 135 21.42 -32.01 -50.36
CA SER A 135 22.68 -32.80 -50.46
C SER A 135 23.45 -32.60 -49.14
N GLU A 136 24.32 -33.49 -48.64
CA GLU A 136 24.54 -34.92 -48.86
C GLU A 136 25.37 -35.47 -47.67
N VAL A 137 25.47 -36.80 -47.50
CA VAL A 137 26.15 -37.46 -46.37
C VAL A 137 27.58 -37.89 -46.72
N LYS A 138 28.49 -37.78 -45.74
CA LYS A 138 29.70 -38.61 -45.55
C LYS A 138 30.14 -38.50 -44.09
N GLU A 139 30.02 -39.55 -43.27
CA GLU A 139 30.82 -40.80 -43.20
C GLU A 139 32.21 -40.60 -42.57
N ASP A 140 32.55 -41.52 -41.67
CA ASP A 140 33.66 -41.48 -40.70
C ASP A 140 35.04 -41.84 -41.31
N PRO A 141 36.08 -41.97 -40.48
CA PRO A 141 36.37 -43.34 -40.04
C PRO A 141 36.70 -43.52 -38.54
N VAL A 142 36.36 -44.71 -38.05
CA VAL A 142 36.63 -45.24 -36.71
C VAL A 142 38.13 -45.48 -36.48
N VAL A 143 38.60 -45.26 -35.24
CA VAL A 143 39.75 -45.96 -34.66
C VAL A 143 39.35 -46.51 -33.28
N ASP A 144 39.75 -47.75 -33.00
CA ASP A 144 39.29 -48.61 -31.89
C ASP A 144 40.35 -48.68 -30.75
N VAL A 145 40.29 -49.73 -29.92
CA VAL A 145 41.27 -50.25 -28.94
C VAL A 145 41.46 -49.48 -27.60
N PRO A 146 41.72 -50.17 -26.45
CA PRO A 146 40.63 -50.83 -25.72
C PRO A 146 40.58 -50.63 -24.18
N VAL A 147 39.39 -50.89 -23.65
CA VAL A 147 39.05 -51.49 -22.32
C VAL A 147 40.19 -51.84 -21.35
N LYS A 148 40.13 -51.25 -20.14
CA LYS A 148 40.27 -52.01 -18.88
C LYS A 148 39.39 -51.42 -17.77
N ALA A 149 38.94 -52.25 -16.84
CA ALA A 149 37.78 -51.99 -15.97
C ALA A 149 38.09 -52.01 -14.46
N LYS A 150 37.08 -51.64 -13.67
CA LYS A 150 37.05 -51.39 -12.20
C LYS A 150 37.55 -49.98 -11.82
N GLU A 151 37.01 -49.32 -10.79
CA GLU A 151 36.16 -49.82 -9.69
C GLU A 151 34.90 -48.96 -9.45
N SER A 152 34.03 -49.38 -8.52
CA SER A 152 32.72 -48.75 -8.26
C SER A 152 32.76 -47.72 -7.13
N VAL A 153 32.20 -46.53 -7.37
CA VAL A 153 31.49 -45.75 -6.36
C VAL A 153 30.21 -45.19 -7.00
N GLU A 154 29.07 -45.48 -6.38
CA GLU A 154 27.75 -44.99 -6.77
C GLU A 154 27.38 -43.81 -5.88
N SER A 155 27.29 -42.60 -6.44
CA SER A 155 26.78 -41.42 -5.72
C SER A 155 26.20 -40.39 -6.69
N SER A 156 24.91 -40.56 -7.01
CA SER A 156 24.09 -39.55 -7.71
C SER A 156 23.39 -38.64 -6.67
N PRO A 157 22.87 -37.48 -7.11
CA PRO A 157 23.38 -36.18 -6.70
C PRO A 157 22.97 -35.77 -5.28
N GLU A 158 23.90 -35.15 -4.54
CA GLU A 158 23.53 -34.40 -3.34
C GLU A 158 22.86 -33.08 -3.76
N VAL A 159 21.54 -33.16 -3.98
CA VAL A 159 20.69 -31.97 -4.10
C VAL A 159 20.77 -31.22 -2.79
N ALA A 160 21.41 -30.05 -2.81
CA ALA A 160 21.49 -29.10 -1.70
C ALA A 160 20.08 -28.60 -1.34
N SER A 161 19.36 -29.45 -0.62
CA SER A 161 17.98 -29.26 -0.23
C SER A 161 17.97 -28.34 0.97
N THR A 162 18.05 -27.03 0.72
CA THR A 162 17.79 -26.00 1.73
C THR A 162 16.53 -26.41 2.49
N PRO A 163 16.58 -26.59 3.82
CA PRO A 163 15.47 -27.17 4.55
C PRO A 163 14.28 -26.21 4.50
N LEU A 164 13.28 -26.54 3.68
CA LEU A 164 12.00 -25.83 3.60
C LEU A 164 11.17 -26.16 4.86
N ALA A 165 11.70 -25.74 6.00
CA ALA A 165 11.30 -26.15 7.32
C ALA A 165 10.12 -25.32 7.84
N LYS A 166 8.95 -25.61 7.26
CA LYS A 166 7.76 -25.95 8.05
C LYS A 166 7.40 -24.95 9.17
N ASP A 167 7.30 -23.68 8.83
CA ASP A 167 6.63 -22.68 9.67
C ASP A 167 5.79 -21.70 8.82
N GLU A 168 4.74 -22.23 8.19
CA GLU A 168 3.66 -21.43 7.58
C GLU A 168 2.65 -20.92 8.62
N SER A 169 2.94 -21.09 9.92
CA SER A 169 2.10 -20.57 11.00
C SER A 169 2.36 -19.09 11.19
N LEU A 170 1.29 -18.34 11.45
CA LEU A 170 1.43 -17.01 12.03
C LEU A 170 1.90 -17.14 13.48
N ALA A 171 2.81 -16.24 13.89
CA ALA A 171 3.24 -16.15 15.28
C ALA A 171 2.04 -15.78 16.18
N ALA A 172 2.04 -16.32 17.41
CA ALA A 172 0.97 -16.07 18.37
C ALA A 172 0.86 -14.58 18.71
N LEU A 173 -0.37 -14.07 18.73
CA LEU A 173 -0.67 -12.70 19.10
C LEU A 173 -0.52 -12.50 20.62
N GLY A 174 -0.01 -11.33 21.02
CA GLY A 174 -0.01 -10.89 22.42
C GLY A 174 -1.19 -9.97 22.73
N SER A 175 -1.33 -9.57 23.99
CA SER A 175 -2.41 -8.68 24.48
C SER A 175 -2.37 -7.23 23.94
N TRP A 176 -1.47 -6.94 22.99
CA TRP A 176 -1.40 -5.72 22.20
C TRP A 176 -2.25 -5.79 20.93
N ALA A 177 -2.63 -7.00 20.49
CA ALA A 177 -3.44 -7.21 19.30
C ALA A 177 -4.87 -6.71 19.52
N ASN A 178 -5.46 -6.19 18.45
CA ASN A 178 -6.84 -5.73 18.43
C ASN A 178 -7.73 -6.78 17.74
N VAL A 179 -9.04 -6.70 18.00
CA VAL A 179 -10.05 -7.65 17.48
C VAL A 179 -10.10 -7.71 15.94
N THR A 180 -9.58 -6.71 15.23
CA THR A 180 -9.42 -6.74 13.76
C THR A 180 -8.25 -7.63 13.35
N LEU A 181 -7.10 -7.50 14.02
CA LEU A 181 -5.92 -8.34 13.79
C LEU A 181 -6.19 -9.79 14.21
N GLU A 182 -6.77 -10.01 15.39
CA GLU A 182 -7.16 -11.34 15.89
C GLU A 182 -8.04 -12.07 14.88
N ARG A 183 -9.09 -11.41 14.37
CA ARG A 183 -9.99 -11.98 13.35
C ARG A 183 -9.27 -12.26 12.02
N ALA A 184 -8.34 -11.42 11.59
CA ALA A 184 -7.58 -11.65 10.36
C ALA A 184 -6.61 -12.84 10.49
N VAL A 185 -6.06 -13.07 11.69
CA VAL A 185 -5.25 -14.25 12.01
C VAL A 185 -6.12 -15.51 12.11
N GLU A 186 -7.33 -15.43 12.68
CA GLU A 186 -8.32 -16.52 12.68
C GLU A 186 -8.79 -16.88 11.26
N GLU A 187 -9.09 -15.89 10.41
CA GLU A 187 -9.42 -16.05 8.99
C GLU A 187 -8.27 -16.74 8.22
N TYR A 188 -7.02 -16.41 8.54
CA TYR A 188 -5.85 -17.07 7.97
C TYR A 188 -5.72 -18.54 8.41
N GLN A 189 -5.88 -18.80 9.72
CA GLN A 189 -5.73 -20.15 10.28
C GLN A 189 -6.85 -21.10 9.85
N SER A 190 -8.05 -20.58 9.59
CA SER A 190 -9.21 -21.33 9.12
C SER A 190 -9.30 -21.47 7.59
N ALA A 191 -8.36 -20.91 6.82
CA ALA A 191 -8.38 -20.95 5.36
C ALA A 191 -7.76 -22.23 4.76
N ASP A 192 -8.59 -23.00 4.04
CA ASP A 192 -8.23 -24.28 3.41
C ASP A 192 -7.43 -24.18 2.09
N THR A 193 -7.33 -23.00 1.48
CA THR A 193 -6.67 -22.81 0.16
C THR A 193 -5.62 -21.70 0.21
N ALA A 194 -4.58 -21.78 -0.64
CA ALA A 194 -3.53 -20.77 -0.65
C ALA A 194 -4.07 -19.39 -1.06
N LEU A 195 -5.03 -19.34 -1.98
CA LEU A 195 -5.73 -18.11 -2.35
C LEU A 195 -6.50 -17.49 -1.18
N ALA A 196 -7.17 -18.30 -0.35
CA ALA A 196 -7.87 -17.80 0.85
C ALA A 196 -6.86 -17.31 1.91
N ARG A 197 -5.82 -18.11 2.21
CA ARG A 197 -4.73 -17.70 3.13
C ARG A 197 -4.04 -16.42 2.69
N TYR A 198 -3.77 -16.26 1.39
CA TYR A 198 -3.19 -15.05 0.83
C TYR A 198 -4.09 -13.82 1.04
N ASN A 199 -5.41 -13.94 0.81
CA ASN A 199 -6.35 -12.83 1.05
C ASN A 199 -6.49 -12.50 2.55
N ALA A 200 -6.49 -13.50 3.43
CA ALA A 200 -6.48 -13.27 4.88
C ALA A 200 -5.17 -12.62 5.35
N LEU A 201 -4.03 -13.06 4.83
CA LEU A 201 -2.72 -12.47 5.14
C LEU A 201 -2.61 -11.02 4.67
N GLN A 202 -3.23 -10.66 3.54
CA GLN A 202 -3.39 -9.25 3.13
C GLN A 202 -4.17 -8.44 4.18
N ASN A 203 -5.19 -9.01 4.84
CA ASN A 203 -5.92 -8.33 5.92
C ASN A 203 -5.03 -8.13 7.17
N VAL A 204 -4.24 -9.14 7.55
CA VAL A 204 -3.26 -9.07 8.66
C VAL A 204 -2.21 -7.98 8.41
N ILE A 205 -1.58 -7.98 7.23
CA ILE A 205 -0.58 -6.98 6.82
C ILE A 205 -1.19 -5.58 6.77
N ALA A 206 -2.41 -5.44 6.25
CA ALA A 206 -3.08 -4.14 6.15
C ALA A 206 -3.39 -3.54 7.53
N GLU A 207 -3.74 -4.35 8.54
CA GLU A 207 -3.91 -3.85 9.92
C GLU A 207 -2.56 -3.46 10.54
N CYS A 208 -1.52 -4.29 10.39
CA CYS A 208 -0.17 -3.94 10.84
C CYS A 208 0.34 -2.63 10.21
N TYR A 209 0.09 -2.41 8.92
CA TYR A 209 0.45 -1.18 8.20
C TYR A 209 -0.28 0.08 8.69
N LYS A 210 -1.56 -0.04 9.10
CA LYS A 210 -2.30 1.05 9.78
C LYS A 210 -1.68 1.37 11.13
N GLN A 211 -1.41 0.33 11.93
CA GLN A 211 -0.98 0.45 13.32
C GLN A 211 0.55 0.58 13.49
N ARG A 212 1.33 0.71 12.40
CA ARG A 212 2.81 0.68 12.36
C ARG A 212 3.57 1.75 13.18
N LYS A 213 2.87 2.54 13.99
CA LYS A 213 3.45 3.44 15.00
C LYS A 213 3.50 2.81 16.40
N SER A 214 2.83 1.68 16.61
CA SER A 214 3.18 0.73 17.69
C SER A 214 4.30 -0.19 17.19
N THR A 215 5.29 -0.40 18.05
CA THR A 215 6.45 -1.27 17.82
C THR A 215 6.03 -2.72 17.58
N GLU A 216 4.99 -3.17 18.27
CA GLU A 216 4.45 -4.53 18.23
C GLU A 216 3.83 -4.86 16.88
N TYR A 217 2.92 -4.02 16.37
CA TYR A 217 2.33 -4.21 15.03
C TYR A 217 3.37 -4.03 13.91
N LEU A 218 4.32 -3.11 14.10
CA LEU A 218 5.40 -2.87 13.16
C LEU A 218 6.32 -4.09 13.03
N ALA A 219 6.84 -4.62 14.14
CA ALA A 219 7.71 -5.79 14.16
C ALA A 219 6.98 -7.07 13.72
N TYR A 220 5.74 -7.29 14.19
CA TYR A 220 4.93 -8.43 13.77
C TYR A 220 4.68 -8.38 12.25
N GLY A 221 4.25 -7.23 11.73
CA GLY A 221 3.96 -7.04 10.30
C GLY A 221 5.19 -7.23 9.41
N ALA A 222 6.35 -6.71 9.83
CA ALA A 222 7.61 -6.88 9.10
C ALA A 222 8.04 -8.37 9.00
N ALA A 223 7.83 -9.16 10.06
CA ALA A 223 8.16 -10.58 10.08
C ALA A 223 7.35 -11.41 9.05
N LEU A 224 6.18 -10.94 8.61
CA LEU A 224 5.31 -11.65 7.65
C LEU A 224 5.87 -11.68 6.21
N HIS A 225 6.96 -10.97 5.93
CA HIS A 225 7.55 -10.82 4.59
C HIS A 225 7.78 -12.15 3.85
N GLY A 226 8.44 -13.13 4.49
CA GLY A 226 8.74 -14.42 3.86
C GLY A 226 7.49 -15.26 3.58
N LEU A 227 6.56 -15.28 4.54
CA LEU A 227 5.28 -15.99 4.44
C LEU A 227 4.39 -15.39 3.33
N TYR A 228 4.39 -14.06 3.21
CA TYR A 228 3.66 -13.34 2.16
C TYR A 228 4.15 -13.71 0.76
N LEU A 229 5.46 -13.79 0.55
CA LEU A 229 6.02 -14.18 -0.76
C LEU A 229 5.71 -15.64 -1.11
N ALA A 230 5.88 -16.57 -0.15
CA ALA A 230 5.56 -17.97 -0.37
C ALA A 230 4.09 -18.17 -0.78
N LEU A 231 3.16 -17.55 -0.05
CA LEU A 231 1.73 -17.61 -0.35
C LEU A 231 1.33 -16.82 -1.59
N PHE A 232 2.01 -15.71 -1.91
CA PHE A 232 1.78 -15.02 -3.18
C PHE A 232 2.09 -15.94 -4.36
N HIS A 233 3.25 -16.60 -4.37
CA HIS A 233 3.63 -17.49 -5.48
C HIS A 233 2.72 -18.72 -5.59
N SER A 234 2.33 -19.32 -4.45
CA SER A 234 1.35 -20.41 -4.41
C SER A 234 -0.03 -19.98 -4.93
N ALA A 235 -0.60 -18.88 -4.42
CA ALA A 235 -1.87 -18.34 -4.90
C ALA A 235 -1.82 -17.88 -6.37
N ASN A 236 -0.68 -17.35 -6.83
CA ASN A 236 -0.46 -16.95 -8.22
C ASN A 236 -0.35 -18.14 -9.18
N THR A 237 -0.01 -19.33 -8.66
CA THR A 237 0.03 -20.60 -9.39
C THR A 237 -1.34 -21.31 -9.41
N GLU A 238 -2.08 -21.26 -8.30
CA GLU A 238 -3.40 -21.92 -8.15
C GLU A 238 -4.56 -21.16 -8.83
N LYS A 239 -4.45 -19.83 -8.98
CA LYS A 239 -5.57 -19.00 -9.44
C LYS A 239 -5.97 -19.25 -10.91
N PRO A 240 -7.26 -19.03 -11.26
CA PRO A 240 -7.67 -18.86 -12.65
C PRO A 240 -6.85 -17.77 -13.36
N LYS A 241 -6.65 -17.91 -14.68
CA LYS A 241 -5.87 -16.94 -15.47
C LYS A 241 -6.54 -15.57 -15.50
N GLU A 242 -7.86 -15.56 -15.43
CA GLU A 242 -8.77 -14.42 -15.46
C GLU A 242 -8.87 -13.70 -14.10
N LEU A 243 -8.33 -14.29 -13.03
CA LEU A 243 -8.31 -13.69 -11.70
C LEU A 243 -6.99 -12.93 -11.48
N GLU A 244 -7.07 -11.62 -11.30
CA GLU A 244 -5.95 -10.81 -10.82
C GLU A 244 -5.85 -10.87 -9.29
N LEU A 245 -4.63 -10.98 -8.75
CA LEU A 245 -4.43 -10.91 -7.30
C LEU A 245 -4.35 -9.45 -6.84
N LYS A 246 -4.99 -9.14 -5.72
CA LYS A 246 -4.75 -7.87 -5.01
C LYS A 246 -3.32 -7.90 -4.47
N THR A 247 -2.52 -6.88 -4.77
CA THR A 247 -1.09 -6.80 -4.39
C THR A 247 -0.68 -5.66 -3.43
N PRO A 248 -1.58 -5.00 -2.66
CA PRO A 248 -1.17 -3.87 -1.80
C PRO A 248 -0.15 -4.27 -0.73
N GLY A 249 -0.14 -5.54 -0.31
CA GLY A 249 0.84 -6.13 0.61
C GLY A 249 2.30 -5.88 0.22
N PHE A 250 2.66 -5.84 -1.06
CA PHE A 250 4.03 -5.49 -1.49
C PHE A 250 4.42 -4.07 -1.03
N MET A 251 3.54 -3.09 -1.27
CA MET A 251 3.76 -1.69 -0.87
C MET A 251 3.71 -1.53 0.66
N GLN A 252 2.80 -2.24 1.33
CA GLN A 252 2.61 -2.19 2.77
C GLN A 252 3.80 -2.81 3.52
N LEU A 253 4.21 -4.03 3.16
CA LEU A 253 5.40 -4.69 3.71
C LEU A 253 6.69 -3.92 3.40
N ALA A 254 6.88 -3.40 2.19
CA ALA A 254 8.05 -2.57 1.88
C ALA A 254 8.10 -1.28 2.74
N THR A 255 6.96 -0.80 3.24
CA THR A 255 6.91 0.30 4.21
C THR A 255 7.20 -0.18 5.62
N LEU A 256 6.64 -1.32 6.05
CA LEU A 256 6.91 -1.92 7.36
C LEU A 256 8.39 -2.28 7.54
N LEU A 257 8.99 -2.95 6.54
CA LEU A 257 10.41 -3.32 6.52
C LEU A 257 11.34 -2.09 6.52
N ASN A 258 10.97 -1.02 5.81
CA ASN A 258 11.68 0.25 5.89
C ASN A 258 11.59 0.87 7.29
N ASP A 259 10.40 0.88 7.88
CA ASP A 259 10.15 1.46 9.21
C ASP A 259 10.81 0.61 10.33
N THR A 260 11.11 -0.69 10.12
CA THR A 260 11.98 -1.53 10.97
C THR A 260 13.47 -1.50 10.60
N GLN A 261 13.91 -0.66 9.66
CA GLN A 261 15.29 -0.61 9.15
C GLN A 261 15.81 -1.91 8.49
N ASP A 262 14.90 -2.80 8.10
CA ASP A 262 15.16 -4.03 7.35
C ASP A 262 15.32 -3.73 5.83
N PHE A 263 16.18 -2.75 5.52
CA PHE A 263 16.26 -2.09 4.23
C PHE A 263 16.50 -3.04 3.06
N ASP A 264 17.37 -4.05 3.23
CA ASP A 264 17.69 -5.02 2.16
C ASP A 264 16.48 -5.88 1.79
N LYS A 265 15.67 -6.29 2.78
CA LYS A 265 14.41 -7.01 2.55
C LYS A 265 13.37 -6.10 1.87
N ALA A 266 13.30 -4.83 2.29
CA ALA A 266 12.40 -3.85 1.69
C ALA A 266 12.74 -3.60 0.21
N ILE A 267 14.02 -3.49 -0.14
CA ILE A 267 14.52 -3.35 -1.52
C ILE A 267 14.25 -4.63 -2.32
N ALA A 268 14.60 -5.81 -1.79
CA ALA A 268 14.38 -7.10 -2.46
C ALA A 268 12.89 -7.31 -2.80
N LEU A 269 11.99 -7.00 -1.87
CA LEU A 269 10.55 -7.09 -2.07
C LEU A 269 10.05 -6.14 -3.18
N CYS A 270 10.59 -4.93 -3.27
CA CYS A 270 10.27 -3.99 -4.35
C CYS A 270 10.80 -4.50 -5.70
N GLN A 271 12.02 -5.03 -5.75
CA GLN A 271 12.59 -5.62 -6.97
C GLN A 271 11.80 -6.85 -7.44
N GLU A 272 11.26 -7.64 -6.52
CA GLU A 272 10.40 -8.78 -6.84
C GLU A 272 9.05 -8.33 -7.40
N ALA A 273 8.43 -7.29 -6.82
CA ALA A 273 7.22 -6.68 -7.38
C ALA A 273 7.42 -6.19 -8.83
N ILE A 274 8.58 -5.58 -9.13
CA ILE A 274 8.95 -5.15 -10.49
C ILE A 274 9.10 -6.35 -11.44
N LYS A 275 9.77 -7.43 -11.02
CA LYS A 275 9.90 -8.68 -11.81
C LYS A 275 8.53 -9.32 -12.13
N LEU A 276 7.55 -9.11 -11.25
CA LEU A 276 6.17 -9.56 -11.39
C LEU A 276 5.28 -8.60 -12.20
N GLY A 277 5.81 -7.46 -12.67
CA GLY A 277 5.06 -6.45 -13.43
C GLY A 277 4.09 -5.62 -12.60
N LEU A 278 4.29 -5.55 -11.28
CA LEU A 278 3.40 -4.86 -10.34
C LEU A 278 3.80 -3.38 -10.17
N THR A 279 2.83 -2.54 -9.81
CA THR A 279 3.05 -1.12 -9.44
C THR A 279 2.63 -0.87 -8.00
N ASP A 280 3.30 0.06 -7.31
CA ASP A 280 3.00 0.43 -5.92
C ASP A 280 1.86 1.47 -5.80
N GLY A 281 1.33 1.93 -6.94
CA GLY A 281 0.27 2.94 -7.04
C GLY A 281 0.75 4.39 -7.04
N THR A 282 2.04 4.65 -6.86
CA THR A 282 2.63 6.00 -7.04
C THR A 282 3.11 6.23 -8.47
N VAL A 283 3.23 7.50 -8.87
CA VAL A 283 3.75 7.94 -10.18
C VAL A 283 5.15 7.37 -10.47
N THR A 284 5.94 7.09 -9.43
CA THR A 284 7.32 6.59 -9.54
C THR A 284 7.46 5.07 -9.41
N GLY A 285 6.36 4.33 -9.23
CA GLY A 285 6.37 2.89 -9.02
C GLY A 285 7.22 2.43 -7.83
N PHE A 286 7.62 1.16 -7.89
CA PHE A 286 8.52 0.54 -6.91
C PHE A 286 9.97 1.01 -7.07
N GLU A 287 10.35 1.48 -8.25
CA GLU A 287 11.66 2.04 -8.60
C GLU A 287 11.95 3.28 -7.74
N GLY A 288 11.03 4.25 -7.75
CA GLY A 288 11.14 5.42 -6.88
C GLY A 288 11.00 5.09 -5.39
N ARG A 289 10.40 3.95 -5.02
CA ARG A 289 10.39 3.45 -3.65
C ARG A 289 11.76 2.91 -3.22
N ILE A 290 12.42 2.11 -4.06
CA ILE A 290 13.80 1.64 -3.85
C ILE A 290 14.72 2.84 -3.61
N SER A 291 14.69 3.85 -4.49
CA SER A 291 15.50 5.07 -4.33
C SER A 291 15.14 5.96 -3.12
N ARG A 292 14.05 5.68 -2.40
CA ARG A 292 13.74 6.29 -1.09
C ARG A 292 14.28 5.43 0.06
N ILE A 293 14.19 4.10 -0.05
CA ILE A 293 14.71 3.14 0.93
C ILE A 293 16.25 3.18 0.97
N GLU A 294 16.93 3.21 -0.18
CA GLU A 294 18.39 3.35 -0.28
C GLU A 294 18.88 4.64 0.42
N LYS A 295 18.12 5.75 0.30
CA LYS A 295 18.42 7.01 0.98
C LYS A 295 18.16 6.96 2.49
N ALA A 296 17.27 6.10 2.96
CA ALA A 296 17.06 5.84 4.39
C ALA A 296 18.19 4.96 4.94
N GLN A 297 18.57 3.89 4.22
CA GLN A 297 19.69 3.02 4.55
C GLN A 297 21.01 3.78 4.64
N ALA A 298 21.30 4.64 3.66
CA ALA A 298 22.50 5.49 3.68
C ALA A 298 22.53 6.40 4.92
N LYS A 299 21.41 7.08 5.24
CA LYS A 299 21.30 7.92 6.44
C LYS A 299 21.52 7.13 7.73
N ALA A 300 20.87 5.96 7.87
CA ALA A 300 21.00 5.08 9.03
C ALA A 300 22.41 4.49 9.18
N THR A 301 23.18 4.39 8.09
CA THR A 301 24.58 3.95 8.11
C THR A 301 25.56 5.07 8.51
N THR A 302 25.11 6.33 8.46
CA THR A 302 25.92 7.52 8.79
C THR A 302 25.56 8.19 10.12
N ALA A 303 24.68 7.57 10.92
CA ALA A 303 24.15 8.09 12.18
C ALA A 303 24.69 7.32 13.39
#